data_AF-A0ABD4ZH49-F1
#
_entry.id   AF-A0ABD4ZH49-F1
#
_cell.length_a   1.000
_cell.length_b   1.000
_cell.length_c   1.000
_cell.angle_alpha   90.00
_cell.angle_beta   90.00
_cell.angle_gamma   90.00
#
_symmetry.space_group_name_H-M   'P 1'
#
loop_
_entity.id
_entity.type
_entity.pdbx_description
1 polymer ?
#
loop_
_entity_poly.entity_id
_entity_poly.type
_entity_poly.pdbx_seq_one_letter_code
_entity_poly.pdbx_strand_id
1 'polypeptide(L)'
;ARQLVGYLVSQSGLPLDTSALQAQLRETLPPHMVPVVLLQLPQLPLSANGKLDRKALPLPELKAQAPGRAPKAGSETIIAAAFASLLGCDVQDA
;
A
#
# COMPACT_ATOMS: atom_id res chain seq x y z
N ALA A 1 6.63 -12.55 7.46
CA ALA A 1 7.66 -12.03 6.53
C ALA A 1 7.58 -10.51 6.49
N ARG A 2 8.65 -9.79 6.12
CA ARG A 2 8.63 -8.33 5.94
C ARG A 2 8.38 -7.99 4.48
N GLN A 3 7.72 -6.86 4.23
CA GLN A 3 7.44 -6.33 2.89
C GLN A 3 7.97 -4.90 2.77
N LEU A 4 8.25 -4.45 1.54
CA LEU A 4 8.72 -3.07 1.28
C LEU A 4 7.54 -2.11 1.12
N VAL A 5 7.60 -0.98 1.82
CA VAL A 5 6.63 0.12 1.73
C VAL A 5 7.39 1.40 1.36
N GLY A 6 6.92 2.12 0.34
CA GLY A 6 7.48 3.40 -0.08
C GLY A 6 6.66 4.56 0.47
N TYR A 7 7.32 5.54 1.06
CA TYR A 7 6.69 6.79 1.53
C TYR A 7 7.18 7.94 0.67
N LEU A 8 6.26 8.70 0.07
CA LEU A 8 6.56 9.77 -0.87
C LEU A 8 5.98 11.10 -0.36
N VAL A 9 6.65 12.19 -0.71
CA VAL A 9 6.11 13.55 -0.54
C VAL A 9 6.17 14.20 -1.92
N SER A 10 5.07 14.82 -2.35
CA SER A 10 5.04 15.50 -3.65
C SER A 10 5.70 16.87 -3.53
N GLN A 11 6.53 17.22 -4.52
CA GLN A 11 7.15 18.55 -4.58
C GLN A 11 6.11 19.65 -4.83
N SER A 12 5.08 19.36 -5.64
CA SER A 12 3.99 20.30 -5.96
C SER A 12 2.90 20.37 -4.89
N GLY A 13 2.92 19.49 -3.88
CA GLY A 13 1.82 19.32 -2.93
C GLY A 13 0.56 18.64 -3.50
N LEU A 14 0.52 18.34 -4.80
CA LEU A 14 -0.62 17.66 -5.43
C LEU A 14 -0.60 16.15 -5.16
N PRO A 15 -1.77 15.47 -5.25
CA PRO A 15 -1.85 14.01 -5.19
C PRO A 15 -0.99 13.35 -6.27
N LEU A 16 -0.28 12.29 -5.89
CA LEU A 16 0.50 11.46 -6.81
C LEU A 16 -0.34 10.26 -7.24
N ASP A 17 -0.26 9.90 -8.52
CA ASP A 17 -0.74 8.61 -9.00
C ASP A 17 0.25 7.51 -8.59
N THR A 18 0.03 6.96 -7.39
CA THR A 18 0.88 5.91 -6.83
C THR A 18 0.85 4.62 -7.65
N SER A 19 -0.24 4.35 -8.37
CA SER A 19 -0.36 3.17 -9.22
C SER A 19 0.55 3.27 -10.45
N ALA A 20 0.56 4.43 -11.11
CA ALA A 20 1.45 4.71 -12.23
C ALA A 20 2.92 4.75 -11.78
N LEU A 21 3.23 5.34 -10.62
CA LEU A 21 4.58 5.35 -10.07
C LEU A 21 5.08 3.93 -9.74
N GLN A 22 4.23 3.08 -9.16
CA GLN A 22 4.60 1.70 -8.88
C GLN A 22 4.84 0.91 -10.18
N ALA A 23 4.05 1.15 -11.23
CA ALA A 23 4.29 0.57 -12.55
C ALA A 23 5.65 1.01 -13.11
N GLN A 24 5.98 2.30 -13.02
CA GLN A 24 7.27 2.83 -13.47
C GLN A 24 8.45 2.22 -12.71
N LEU A 25 8.32 1.98 -11.40
CA LEU A 25 9.37 1.34 -10.60
C LEU A 25 9.68 -0.09 -11.07
N ARG A 26 8.69 -0.83 -11.59
CA ARG A 26 8.88 -2.21 -12.09
C ARG A 26 9.78 -2.26 -13.34
N GLU A 27 9.83 -1.18 -14.11
CA GLU A 27 10.69 -1.09 -15.30
C GLU A 27 12.17 -0.87 -14.93
N THR A 28 12.45 -0.38 -13.72
CA THR A 28 13.82 -0.03 -13.28
C THR A 28 14.36 -0.99 -12.23
N LEU A 29 13.50 -1.54 -11.38
CA LEU A 29 13.88 -2.35 -10.24
C LEU A 29 13.57 -3.85 -10.45
N PRO A 30 14.41 -4.76 -9.93
CA PRO A 30 14.03 -6.16 -9.80
C PRO A 30 12.71 -6.33 -9.03
N PRO A 31 11.88 -7.34 -9.33
CA PRO A 31 10.53 -7.45 -8.76
C PRO A 31 10.45 -7.42 -7.23
N HIS A 32 11.42 -8.02 -6.53
CA HIS A 32 11.45 -8.08 -5.07
C HIS A 32 11.92 -6.77 -4.39
N MET A 33 12.41 -5.80 -5.16
CA MET A 33 12.78 -4.46 -4.69
C MET A 33 11.67 -3.43 -4.88
N VAL A 34 10.61 -3.78 -5.63
CA VAL A 34 9.46 -2.90 -5.84
C VAL A 34 8.60 -2.90 -4.57
N PRO A 35 8.34 -1.73 -3.94
CA PRO A 35 7.44 -1.67 -2.80
C PRO A 35 6.06 -2.19 -3.15
N VAL A 36 5.46 -2.98 -2.25
CA VAL A 36 4.10 -3.52 -2.44
C VAL A 36 3.03 -2.45 -2.24
N VAL A 37 3.36 -1.41 -1.46
CA VAL A 37 2.50 -0.24 -1.21
C VAL A 37 3.33 1.03 -1.33
N LEU A 38 2.75 2.07 -1.93
CA LEU A 38 3.25 3.44 -1.94
C LEU A 38 2.26 4.35 -1.21
N LEU A 39 2.71 5.07 -0.19
CA LEU A 39 1.92 6.01 0.60
C LEU A 39 2.44 7.43 0.38
N GLN A 40 1.55 8.32 -0.07
CA GLN A 40 1.85 9.75 -0.09
C GLN A 40 1.62 10.34 1.30
N LEU A 41 2.60 11.09 1.80
CA LEU A 41 2.52 11.85 3.02
C LEU A 41 2.57 13.36 2.71
N PRO A 42 1.93 14.21 3.54
CA PRO A 42 2.12 15.65 3.45
C PRO A 42 3.57 16.06 3.70
N GLN A 43 4.24 15.36 4.61
CA GLN A 43 5.64 15.55 4.98
C GLN A 43 6.22 14.29 5.62
N LEU A 44 7.55 14.12 5.59
CA LEU A 44 8.21 13.03 6.29
C LEU A 44 8.25 13.32 7.80
N PRO A 45 7.95 12.33 8.67
CA PRO A 45 8.05 12.52 10.11
C PRO A 45 9.52 12.65 10.51
N LEU A 46 9.83 13.71 11.25
CA LEU A 46 11.18 13.96 11.77
C LEU A 46 11.19 13.89 13.30
N SER A 47 12.24 13.30 13.85
CA SER A 47 12.57 13.36 15.27
C SER A 47 13.00 14.77 15.70
N ALA A 48 13.10 15.01 17.01
CA ALA A 48 13.51 16.30 17.58
C ALA A 48 14.85 16.84 17.04
N ASN A 49 15.74 15.95 16.60
CA ASN A 49 17.04 16.31 16.03
C ASN A 49 17.04 16.41 14.49
N GLY A 50 15.86 16.44 13.86
CA GLY A 50 15.69 16.62 12.41
C GLY A 50 15.94 15.37 11.55
N LYS A 51 16.22 14.21 12.16
CA LYS A 51 16.37 12.94 11.42
C LYS A 51 15.02 12.27 11.18
N LEU A 52 14.88 11.51 10.09
CA LEU A 52 13.69 10.70 9.81
C LEU A 52 13.33 9.80 11.00
N ASP A 53 12.11 9.95 11.50
CA ASP A 53 11.54 9.06 12.50
C ASP A 53 10.75 7.94 11.81
N ARG A 54 11.42 6.80 11.58
CA ARG A 54 10.79 5.63 10.96
C ARG A 54 9.69 4.99 11.80
N LYS A 55 9.68 5.21 13.12
CA LYS A 55 8.65 4.65 14.00
C LYS A 55 7.33 5.42 13.90
N ALA A 56 7.40 6.70 13.52
CA ALA A 56 6.25 7.54 13.28
C ALA A 56 5.66 7.39 11.86
N LEU A 57 6.25 6.56 10.99
CA LEU A 57 5.67 6.28 9.68
C LEU A 57 4.38 5.48 9.83
N PRO A 58 3.27 5.90 9.20
CA PRO A 58 2.00 5.19 9.31
C PRO A 58 2.08 3.85 8.59
N LEU A 59 1.44 2.82 9.15
CA LEU A 59 1.29 1.54 8.48
C LEU A 59 0.22 1.65 7.38
N PRO A 60 0.36 0.93 6.25
CA PRO A 60 -0.73 0.78 5.30
C PRO A 60 -1.98 0.21 5.97
N GLU A 61 -3.13 0.80 5.68
CA GLU A 61 -4.41 0.27 6.13
C GLU A 61 -4.75 -1.00 5.32
N LEU A 62 -5.31 -2.01 5.98
CA LEU A 62 -5.78 -3.24 5.32
C LEU A 62 -7.11 -3.04 4.57
N LYS A 63 -7.72 -1.85 4.67
CA LYS A 63 -8.94 -1.49 3.94
C LYS A 63 -8.56 -0.64 2.74
N ALA A 64 -9.05 -1.02 1.56
CA ALA A 64 -8.91 -0.20 0.38
C ALA A 64 -9.70 1.11 0.56
N GLN A 65 -9.10 2.25 0.21
CA GLN A 65 -9.77 3.55 0.28
C GLN A 65 -10.86 3.71 -0.80
N ALA A 66 -10.84 2.89 -1.85
CA ALA A 66 -11.88 2.81 -2.86
C ALA A 66 -12.37 1.35 -2.94
N PRO A 67 -13.66 1.08 -2.66
CA PRO A 67 -14.19 -0.28 -2.73
C PRO A 67 -14.14 -0.79 -4.17
N GLY A 68 -13.69 -2.03 -4.32
CA GLY A 68 -13.67 -2.71 -5.60
C GLY A 68 -15.04 -3.32 -5.95
N ARG A 69 -15.05 -4.16 -6.99
CA ARG A 69 -16.22 -4.99 -7.29
C ARG A 69 -16.23 -6.20 -6.36
N ALA A 70 -17.37 -6.46 -5.73
CA ALA A 70 -17.58 -7.67 -4.91
C ALA A 70 -17.28 -8.97 -5.69
N PRO A 71 -16.78 -10.03 -5.02
CA PRO A 71 -16.49 -11.31 -5.65
C PRO A 71 -17.76 -11.95 -6.22
N LYS A 72 -17.69 -12.47 -7.45
CA LYS A 72 -18.78 -13.26 -8.04
C LYS A 72 -18.86 -14.63 -7.37
N ALA A 73 -20.06 -15.21 -7.42
CA ALA A 73 -20.27 -16.59 -7.03
C ALA A 73 -19.33 -17.54 -7.81
N GLY A 74 -18.82 -18.56 -7.10
CA GLY A 74 -17.89 -19.55 -7.64
C GLY A 74 -16.48 -19.34 -7.11
N SER A 75 -15.48 -19.41 -8.00
CA SER A 75 -14.06 -19.41 -7.61
C SER A 75 -13.61 -18.12 -6.89
N GLU A 76 -14.16 -16.96 -7.26
CA GLU A 76 -13.80 -15.69 -6.62
C GLU A 76 -14.17 -15.68 -5.12
N THR A 77 -15.32 -16.25 -4.75
CA THR A 77 -15.73 -16.39 -3.34
C THR A 77 -14.78 -17.31 -2.55
N ILE A 78 -14.34 -18.43 -3.16
CA ILE A 78 -13.43 -19.38 -2.52
C ILE A 78 -12.05 -18.72 -2.30
N ILE A 79 -11.54 -18.00 -3.31
CA ILE A 79 -10.26 -17.29 -3.22
C ILE A 79 -10.33 -16.18 -2.17
N ALA A 80 -11.42 -15.39 -2.16
CA ALA A 80 -11.63 -14.34 -1.16
C ALA A 80 -11.66 -14.92 0.27
N ALA A 81 -12.34 -16.05 0.49
CA ALA A 81 -12.38 -16.73 1.78
C ALA A 81 -11.00 -17.26 2.22
N ALA A 82 -10.19 -17.78 1.27
CA ALA A 82 -8.83 -18.21 1.56
C ALA A 82 -7.93 -17.04 1.95
N PHE A 83 -8.03 -15.91 1.24
CA PHE A 83 -7.32 -14.68 1.59
C PHE A 83 -7.73 -14.18 2.98
N ALA A 84 -9.03 -14.12 3.27
CA ALA A 84 -9.53 -13.68 4.57
C ALA A 84 -9.01 -14.56 5.72
N SER A 85 -8.96 -15.88 5.50
CA SER A 85 -8.45 -16.85 6.49
C SER A 85 -6.95 -16.66 6.77
N LEU A 86 -6.15 -16.36 5.75
CA LEU A 86 -4.70 -16.19 5.88
C LEU A 86 -4.30 -14.80 6.37
N LEU A 87 -5.04 -13.77 5.96
CA LEU A 87 -4.74 -12.37 6.27
C LEU A 87 -5.42 -11.87 7.55
N GLY A 88 -6.42 -12.59 8.07
CA GLY A 88 -7.13 -12.23 9.30
C GLY A 88 -7.99 -10.97 9.17
N CYS A 89 -8.31 -10.56 7.94
CA CYS A 89 -9.20 -9.46 7.63
C CYS A 89 -10.24 -9.92 6.61
N ASP A 90 -11.45 -9.41 6.69
CA ASP A 90 -12.46 -9.74 5.70
C ASP A 90 -12.08 -9.12 4.34
N VAL A 91 -12.30 -9.89 3.27
CA VAL A 91 -12.14 -9.44 1.87
C VAL A 91 -13.50 -8.97 1.31
N GLN A 92 -14.51 -8.86 2.18
CA GLN A 92 -15.79 -8.21 1.88
C GLN A 92 -15.60 -6.68 1.82
N ASP A 93 -15.60 -6.15 0.61
CA ASP A 93 -16.08 -4.79 0.37
C ASP A 93 -17.61 -4.81 0.54
N ALA A 94 -18.14 -3.81 1.25
CA ALA A 94 -19.56 -3.63 1.54
C ALA A 94 -20.46 -3.61 0.28
#